data_AF-A0A950B6L3-F1
#
_entry.id   AF-A0A950B6L3-F1
#
_cell.length_a   1.000
_cell.length_b   1.000
_cell.length_c   1.000
_cell.angle_alpha   90.00
_cell.angle_beta   90.00
_cell.angle_gamma   90.00
#
_symmetry.space_group_name_H-M   'P 1'
#
loop_
_entity.id
_entity.type
_entity.pdbx_description
1 polymer ?
#
loop_
_entity_poly.entity_id
_entity_poly.type
_entity_poly.pdbx_seq_one_letter_code
_entity_poly.pdbx_strand_id
1 'polypeptide(L)'
;CAGCHLSKPGKDGLPPMFTDYQYEALGVPRNRKLAQNKDPRFFDLGVCGPFREDFKDQTQYCGMFLTPTLRNSATRTVFFHNGVYHTLDDVMAFYNDRNTDPGKVYPRGPGGKIDKYDDIPAQYQKNVDVTDPPFDRKYGEKPAMTQSDIQDIIAFLKTLNDDPLPSRQ
;
A
#
# COMPACT_ATOMS: atom_id res chain seq x y z
N CYS A 1 2.15 2.32 10.46
CA CYS A 1 1.03 3.26 10.18
C CYS A 1 1.41 4.72 10.42
N ALA A 2 1.57 5.17 11.67
CA ALA A 2 1.80 6.59 11.98
C ALA A 2 3.17 7.16 11.56
N GLY A 3 4.11 6.31 11.10
CA GLY A 3 5.36 6.74 10.46
C GLY A 3 5.12 7.48 9.15
N CYS A 4 4.10 7.08 8.38
CA CYS A 4 3.74 7.71 7.10
C CYS A 4 2.37 8.40 7.15
N HIS A 5 1.41 7.82 7.88
CA HIS A 5 0.06 8.37 8.05
C HIS A 5 -0.06 9.15 9.36
N LEU A 6 0.50 10.37 9.37
CA LEU A 6 0.58 11.21 10.56
C LEU A 6 -0.81 11.47 11.18
N SER A 7 -0.99 11.10 12.44
CA SER A 7 -2.26 11.17 13.18
C SER A 7 -2.37 12.32 14.18
N LYS A 8 -1.34 13.18 14.26
CA LYS A 8 -1.34 14.36 15.12
C LYS A 8 -1.76 15.61 14.32
N PRO A 9 -2.44 16.58 14.95
CA PRO A 9 -2.70 17.87 14.32
C PRO A 9 -1.44 18.53 13.75
N GLY A 10 -1.61 19.29 12.68
CA GLY A 10 -0.54 20.08 12.08
C GLY A 10 -0.07 21.22 12.98
N LYS A 11 1.00 21.93 12.57
CA LYS A 11 1.48 23.12 13.28
C LYS A 11 0.47 24.27 13.29
N ASP A 12 -0.47 24.25 12.35
CA ASP A 12 -1.61 25.15 12.22
C ASP A 12 -2.79 24.77 13.14
N GLY A 13 -2.69 23.68 13.90
CA GLY A 13 -3.75 23.17 14.76
C GLY A 13 -4.89 22.47 14.01
N LEU A 14 -4.77 22.31 12.68
CA LEU A 14 -5.79 21.62 11.90
C LEU A 14 -5.73 20.10 12.14
N PRO A 15 -6.88 19.42 12.11
CA PRO A 15 -6.92 17.96 12.20
C PRO A 15 -6.02 17.27 11.17
N PRO A 16 -5.41 16.11 11.49
CA PRO A 16 -4.48 15.43 10.61
C PRO A 16 -5.11 15.07 9.26
N MET A 17 -4.28 15.12 8.22
CA MET A 17 -4.63 14.60 6.89
C MET A 17 -4.30 13.11 6.76
N PHE A 18 -3.69 12.48 7.78
CA PHE A 18 -3.30 11.07 7.77
C PHE A 18 -2.42 10.70 6.56
N THR A 19 -1.51 11.60 6.21
CA THR A 19 -0.46 11.44 5.22
C THR A 19 0.63 12.44 5.54
N ASP A 20 1.88 12.06 5.29
CA ASP A 20 3.06 12.92 5.30
C ASP A 20 3.39 13.52 3.92
N TYR A 21 2.60 13.16 2.89
CA TYR A 21 2.80 13.52 1.49
C TYR A 21 4.14 13.03 0.91
N GLN A 22 4.75 12.01 1.52
CA GLN A 22 5.95 11.35 1.02
C GLN A 22 5.59 10.19 0.09
N TYR A 23 6.63 9.52 -0.43
CA TYR A 23 6.50 8.45 -1.40
C TYR A 23 7.15 7.19 -0.84
N GLU A 24 6.47 6.05 -1.01
CA GLU A 24 6.96 4.77 -0.50
C GLU A 24 6.70 3.63 -1.49
N ALA A 25 7.62 2.67 -1.54
CA ALA A 25 7.47 1.46 -2.33
C ALA A 25 7.07 0.29 -1.42
N LEU A 26 5.77 0.03 -1.34
CA LEU A 26 5.24 -1.06 -0.51
C LEU A 26 5.25 -2.43 -1.19
N GLY A 27 5.30 -2.47 -2.52
CA GLY A 27 5.34 -3.71 -3.29
C GLY A 27 4.03 -4.51 -3.27
N VAL A 28 2.87 -3.88 -3.38
CA VAL A 28 1.60 -4.63 -3.52
C VAL A 28 1.59 -5.53 -4.76
N PRO A 29 0.82 -6.65 -4.75
CA PRO A 29 0.79 -7.58 -5.87
C PRO A 29 0.23 -6.97 -7.16
N ARG A 30 0.65 -7.53 -8.29
CA ARG A 30 0.18 -7.13 -9.62
C ARG A 30 -1.30 -7.41 -9.83
N ASN A 31 -2.07 -6.37 -10.11
CA ASN A 31 -3.45 -6.53 -10.54
C ASN A 31 -3.53 -6.95 -12.03
N ARG A 32 -3.56 -8.26 -12.29
CA ARG A 32 -3.65 -8.82 -13.65
C ARG A 32 -5.00 -8.57 -14.36
N LYS A 33 -6.00 -8.00 -13.68
CA LYS A 33 -7.28 -7.62 -14.29
C LYS A 33 -7.21 -6.28 -15.04
N LEU A 34 -6.20 -5.45 -14.78
CA LEU A 34 -6.02 -4.17 -15.46
C LEU A 34 -5.63 -4.37 -16.92
N ALA A 35 -6.17 -3.54 -17.82
CA ALA A 35 -5.95 -3.66 -19.26
C ALA A 35 -4.47 -3.49 -19.65
N GLN A 36 -3.77 -2.55 -19.02
CA GLN A 36 -2.35 -2.27 -19.26
C GLN A 36 -1.49 -3.47 -18.84
N ASN A 37 -1.88 -4.17 -17.78
CA ASN A 37 -1.14 -5.32 -17.26
C ASN A 37 -1.24 -6.58 -18.14
N LYS A 38 -2.04 -6.55 -19.22
CA LYS A 38 -2.01 -7.55 -20.28
C LYS A 38 -0.69 -7.55 -21.06
N ASP A 39 0.00 -6.41 -21.17
CA ASP A 39 1.40 -6.40 -21.58
C ASP A 39 2.27 -6.76 -20.36
N PRO A 40 2.98 -7.91 -20.36
CA PRO A 40 3.83 -8.30 -19.24
C PRO A 40 5.04 -7.37 -19.04
N ARG A 41 5.34 -6.49 -20.00
CA ARG A 41 6.43 -5.50 -19.91
C ARG A 41 5.98 -4.17 -19.31
N PHE A 42 4.67 -3.95 -19.19
CA PHE A 42 4.14 -2.73 -18.58
C PHE A 42 4.22 -2.82 -17.05
N PHE A 43 4.82 -1.82 -16.42
CA PHE A 43 4.84 -1.64 -14.98
C PHE A 43 4.53 -0.18 -14.68
N ASP A 44 3.60 0.08 -13.77
CA ASP A 44 3.44 1.40 -13.17
C ASP A 44 4.52 1.56 -12.08
N LEU A 45 5.48 2.44 -12.32
CA LEU A 45 6.60 2.71 -11.41
C LEU A 45 6.36 3.97 -10.58
N GLY A 46 5.12 4.49 -10.56
CA GLY A 46 4.70 5.62 -9.76
C GLY A 46 5.47 6.89 -10.11
N VAL A 47 6.25 7.41 -9.16
CA VAL A 47 7.05 8.64 -9.33
C VAL A 47 7.96 8.59 -10.57
N CYS A 48 8.44 7.40 -10.93
CA CYS A 48 9.40 7.18 -12.01
C CYS A 48 8.76 7.06 -13.41
N GLY A 49 7.43 6.94 -13.51
CA GLY A 49 6.70 6.78 -14.77
C GLY A 49 5.86 5.49 -14.80
N PRO A 50 5.30 5.09 -15.96
CA PRO A 50 5.51 5.66 -17.29
C PRO A 50 4.58 6.84 -17.61
N PHE A 51 3.68 7.22 -16.72
CA PHE A 51 2.74 8.33 -16.95
C PHE A 51 3.36 9.73 -16.84
N ARG A 52 4.65 9.79 -16.49
CA ARG A 52 5.48 10.99 -16.45
C ARG A 52 6.91 10.62 -16.87
N GLU A 53 7.65 11.60 -17.38
CA GLU A 53 9.01 11.38 -17.90
C GLU A 53 10.09 12.22 -17.20
N ASP A 54 9.69 13.25 -16.45
CA ASP A 54 10.59 14.20 -15.81
C ASP A 54 11.40 13.60 -14.63
N PHE A 55 10.99 12.43 -14.15
CA PHE A 55 11.63 11.71 -13.03
C PHE A 55 12.16 10.31 -13.40
N LYS A 56 12.13 9.92 -14.68
CA LYS A 56 12.44 8.55 -15.12
C LYS A 56 13.86 8.07 -14.79
N ASP A 57 14.82 8.99 -14.71
CA ASP A 57 16.21 8.68 -14.43
C ASP A 57 16.51 8.62 -12.92
N GLN A 58 15.57 9.05 -12.07
CA GLN A 58 15.68 9.00 -10.60
C GLN A 58 15.29 7.62 -10.07
N THR A 59 16.09 6.63 -10.45
CA THR A 59 15.74 5.20 -10.28
C THR A 59 15.51 4.74 -8.85
N GLN A 60 16.01 5.49 -7.85
CA GLN A 60 15.75 5.26 -6.44
C GLN A 60 14.27 5.45 -6.04
N TYR A 61 13.48 6.16 -6.86
CA TYR A 61 12.04 6.38 -6.62
C TYR A 61 11.13 5.45 -7.43
N CYS A 62 11.68 4.58 -8.28
CA CYS A 62 10.85 3.67 -9.09
C CYS A 62 10.14 2.65 -8.18
N GLY A 63 8.82 2.52 -8.37
CA GLY A 63 7.94 1.69 -7.55
C GLY A 63 7.37 2.43 -6.34
N MET A 64 7.75 3.70 -6.11
CA MET A 64 7.21 4.51 -5.03
C MET A 64 5.95 5.27 -5.46
N PHE A 65 4.96 5.29 -4.58
CA PHE A 65 3.70 6.01 -4.75
C PHE A 65 3.47 6.94 -3.58
N LEU A 66 2.73 8.02 -3.82
CA LEU A 66 2.35 8.97 -2.77
C LEU A 66 1.57 8.24 -1.66
N THR A 67 1.95 8.46 -0.40
CA THR A 67 1.17 8.02 0.77
C THR A 67 -0.21 8.70 0.73
N PRO A 68 -1.32 7.97 0.49
CA PRO A 68 -2.63 8.61 0.38
C PRO A 68 -3.16 9.04 1.75
N THR A 69 -4.09 10.00 1.78
CA THR A 69 -4.87 10.28 3.00
C THR A 69 -5.70 9.06 3.40
N LEU A 70 -5.87 8.85 4.72
CA LEU A 70 -6.78 7.83 5.26
C LEU A 70 -8.20 8.35 5.53
N ARG A 71 -8.45 9.65 5.37
CA ARG A 71 -9.81 10.20 5.45
C ARG A 71 -10.71 9.54 4.41
N ASN A 72 -11.91 9.15 4.80
CA ASN A 72 -12.87 8.42 3.98
C ASN A 72 -12.38 7.08 3.41
N SER A 73 -11.24 6.54 3.86
CA SER A 73 -10.70 5.29 3.34
C SER A 73 -11.65 4.11 3.54
N ALA A 74 -12.40 4.09 4.65
CA ALA A 74 -13.37 3.03 4.94
C ALA A 74 -14.65 3.09 4.09
N THR A 75 -14.85 4.14 3.29
CA THR A 75 -15.96 4.20 2.31
C THR A 75 -15.59 3.58 0.96
N ARG A 76 -14.31 3.26 0.74
CA ARG A 76 -13.81 2.76 -0.54
C ARG A 76 -14.07 1.26 -0.70
N THR A 77 -14.17 0.83 -1.95
CA THR A 77 -14.33 -0.58 -2.37
C THR A 77 -13.16 -1.12 -3.19
N VAL A 78 -12.16 -0.27 -3.44
CA VAL A 78 -10.90 -0.59 -4.13
C VAL A 78 -9.74 0.15 -3.45
N PHE A 79 -8.66 -0.56 -3.20
CA PHE A 79 -7.51 -0.10 -2.42
C PHE A 79 -6.18 -0.26 -3.17
N PHE A 80 -5.19 0.54 -2.76
CA PHE A 80 -3.90 0.77 -3.44
C PHE A 80 -4.03 1.37 -4.85
N HIS A 81 -2.88 1.77 -5.42
CA HIS A 81 -2.82 2.48 -6.70
C HIS A 81 -3.39 1.66 -7.86
N ASN A 82 -3.24 0.33 -7.82
CA ASN A 82 -3.69 -0.59 -8.86
C ASN A 82 -5.04 -1.27 -8.55
N GLY A 83 -5.68 -0.95 -7.42
CA GLY A 83 -6.98 -1.51 -7.04
C GLY A 83 -6.98 -3.01 -6.80
N VAL A 84 -5.84 -3.62 -6.43
CA VAL A 84 -5.72 -5.09 -6.28
C VAL A 84 -6.58 -5.65 -5.14
N TYR A 85 -6.84 -4.86 -4.10
CA TYR A 85 -7.64 -5.27 -2.94
C TYR A 85 -8.98 -4.54 -2.87
N HIS A 86 -9.95 -5.19 -2.23
CA HIS A 86 -11.34 -4.75 -2.22
C HIS A 86 -11.94 -4.56 -0.82
N THR A 87 -11.23 -4.95 0.23
CA THR A 87 -11.64 -4.76 1.62
C THR A 87 -10.50 -4.18 2.45
N LEU A 88 -10.83 -3.55 3.58
CA LEU A 88 -9.81 -3.12 4.55
C LEU A 88 -9.11 -4.32 5.20
N ASP A 89 -9.80 -5.45 5.37
CA ASP A 89 -9.19 -6.69 5.86
C ASP A 89 -8.06 -7.18 4.92
N ASP A 90 -8.28 -7.14 3.60
CA ASP A 90 -7.23 -7.48 2.62
C ASP A 90 -6.02 -6.53 2.72
N VAL A 91 -6.28 -5.23 2.89
CA VAL A 91 -5.22 -4.21 3.06
C VAL A 91 -4.41 -4.50 4.32
N MET A 92 -5.09 -4.78 5.44
CA MET A 92 -4.43 -5.07 6.70
C MET A 92 -3.68 -6.41 6.67
N ALA A 93 -4.24 -7.43 6.02
CA ALA A 93 -3.58 -8.71 5.79
C ALA A 93 -2.31 -8.52 4.96
N PHE A 94 -2.34 -7.68 3.91
CA PHE A 94 -1.14 -7.33 3.17
C PHE A 94 -0.05 -6.75 4.09
N TYR A 95 -0.35 -5.70 4.86
CA TYR A 95 0.64 -5.10 5.76
C TYR A 95 1.22 -6.14 6.75
N ASN A 96 0.38 -7.02 7.30
CA ASN A 96 0.79 -7.97 8.34
C ASN A 96 1.57 -9.19 7.80
N ASP A 97 1.21 -9.66 6.59
CA ASP A 97 1.68 -10.95 6.06
C ASP A 97 2.74 -10.81 4.94
N ARG A 98 2.90 -9.64 4.30
CA ARG A 98 3.79 -9.46 3.12
C ARG A 98 5.19 -10.03 3.29
N ASN A 99 5.78 -9.89 4.47
CA ASN A 99 7.14 -10.38 4.74
C ASN A 99 7.19 -11.65 5.59
N THR A 100 6.21 -11.89 6.45
CA THR A 100 6.14 -13.08 7.31
C THR A 100 5.62 -14.31 6.55
N ASP A 101 4.67 -14.12 5.63
CA ASP A 101 4.10 -15.15 4.75
C ASP A 101 3.78 -14.59 3.35
N PRO A 102 4.82 -14.32 2.52
CA PRO A 102 4.64 -13.80 1.18
C PRO A 102 3.85 -14.74 0.26
N GLY A 103 3.69 -16.02 0.64
CA GLY A 103 2.92 -17.00 -0.13
C GLY A 103 1.40 -16.78 -0.08
N LYS A 104 0.92 -15.99 0.89
CA LYS A 104 -0.46 -15.49 0.93
C LYS A 104 -0.69 -14.24 0.09
N VAL A 105 0.38 -13.49 -0.18
CA VAL A 105 0.30 -12.16 -0.81
C VAL A 105 0.61 -12.23 -2.31
N TYR A 106 1.65 -12.97 -2.69
CA TYR A 106 2.14 -13.02 -4.07
C TYR A 106 1.82 -14.35 -4.73
N PRO A 107 1.64 -14.38 -6.06
CA PRO A 107 1.47 -15.63 -6.78
C PRO A 107 2.75 -16.48 -6.74
N ARG A 108 2.59 -17.75 -7.08
CA ARG A 108 3.73 -18.63 -7.37
C ARG A 108 4.08 -18.54 -8.85
N GLY A 109 5.34 -18.29 -9.15
CA GLY A 109 5.89 -18.35 -10.50
C GLY A 109 6.23 -19.78 -10.94
N PRO A 110 6.91 -19.91 -12.09
CA PRO A 110 7.40 -21.20 -12.58
C PRO A 110 8.25 -21.93 -11.53
N GLY A 111 8.04 -23.24 -11.39
CA GLY A 111 8.75 -24.05 -10.38
C GLY A 111 8.23 -23.87 -8.94
N GLY A 112 7.09 -23.19 -8.75
CA GLY A 112 6.41 -23.10 -7.45
C GLY A 112 7.01 -22.06 -6.49
N LYS A 113 8.04 -21.33 -6.91
CA LYS A 113 8.65 -20.25 -6.12
C LYS A 113 7.70 -19.06 -6.03
N ILE A 114 7.61 -18.44 -4.86
CA ILE A 114 6.84 -17.20 -4.67
C ILE A 114 7.47 -16.08 -5.50
N ASP A 115 6.67 -15.45 -6.35
CA ASP A 115 7.09 -14.31 -7.19
C ASP A 115 6.90 -13.01 -6.42
N LYS A 116 7.78 -12.78 -5.43
CA LYS A 116 7.67 -11.65 -4.51
C LYS A 116 7.88 -10.33 -5.26
N TYR A 117 6.99 -9.35 -5.02
CA TYR A 117 6.98 -8.05 -5.70
C TYR A 117 6.75 -8.17 -7.22
N ASP A 118 5.81 -9.02 -7.63
CA ASP A 118 5.49 -9.31 -9.04
C ASP A 118 5.01 -8.12 -9.89
N ASP A 119 4.76 -6.96 -9.26
CA ASP A 119 4.43 -5.71 -9.94
C ASP A 119 5.61 -4.71 -10.01
N ILE A 120 6.82 -5.14 -9.68
CA ILE A 120 8.03 -4.30 -9.72
C ILE A 120 9.17 -5.05 -10.43
N PRO A 121 9.77 -4.48 -11.49
CA PRO A 121 10.94 -5.07 -12.16
C PRO A 121 12.08 -5.34 -11.19
N ALA A 122 12.78 -6.48 -11.34
CA ALA A 122 13.80 -6.96 -10.41
C ALA A 122 14.85 -5.91 -10.02
N GLN A 123 15.29 -5.08 -10.97
CA GLN A 123 16.28 -4.01 -10.73
C GLN A 123 15.81 -2.92 -9.75
N TYR A 124 14.50 -2.75 -9.57
CA TYR A 124 13.90 -1.74 -8.69
C TYR A 124 13.33 -2.35 -7.40
N GLN A 125 13.32 -3.67 -7.24
CA GLN A 125 12.80 -4.31 -6.01
C GLN A 125 13.62 -3.95 -4.77
N LYS A 126 14.87 -3.52 -4.93
CA LYS A 126 15.70 -2.97 -3.84
C LYS A 126 15.15 -1.68 -3.22
N ASN A 127 14.25 -0.98 -3.91
CA ASN A 127 13.60 0.24 -3.43
C ASN A 127 12.44 -0.07 -2.48
N VAL A 128 11.95 -1.32 -2.45
CA VAL A 128 10.82 -1.71 -1.61
C VAL A 128 11.22 -1.64 -0.14
N ASP A 129 10.42 -0.94 0.67
CA ASP A 129 10.64 -0.85 2.12
C ASP A 129 10.54 -2.24 2.77
N VAL A 130 11.60 -2.63 3.48
CA VAL A 130 11.74 -3.86 4.26
C VAL A 130 12.30 -3.59 5.66
N THR A 131 12.31 -2.32 6.05
CA THR A 131 12.96 -1.82 7.27
C THR A 131 11.96 -1.22 8.24
N ASP A 132 10.88 -0.60 7.76
CA ASP A 132 9.90 0.01 8.66
C ASP A 132 8.87 -1.01 9.15
N PRO A 133 8.42 -0.94 10.42
CA PRO A 133 7.35 -1.80 10.89
C PRO A 133 6.02 -1.58 10.14
N PRO A 134 5.29 -2.66 9.76
CA PRO A 134 5.51 -4.07 10.14
C PRO A 134 6.40 -4.89 9.17
N PHE A 135 7.01 -4.24 8.19
CA PHE A 135 7.82 -4.90 7.16
C PHE A 135 9.24 -5.24 7.61
N ASP A 136 9.66 -4.78 8.78
CA ASP A 136 10.88 -5.20 9.45
C ASP A 136 10.90 -6.72 9.76
N ARG A 137 9.73 -7.33 9.94
CA ARG A 137 9.55 -8.78 10.18
C ARG A 137 10.05 -9.64 9.03
N LYS A 138 10.55 -10.84 9.34
CA LYS A 138 11.11 -11.81 8.38
C LYS A 138 10.19 -13.02 8.19
N TYR A 139 10.45 -13.79 7.13
CA TYR A 139 9.69 -14.99 6.80
C TYR A 139 9.63 -15.97 7.98
N GLY A 140 8.43 -16.43 8.31
CA GLY A 140 8.17 -17.36 9.42
C GLY A 140 8.15 -16.71 10.81
N GLU A 141 8.45 -15.41 10.93
CA GLU A 141 8.27 -14.71 12.20
C GLU A 141 6.79 -14.46 12.50
N LYS A 142 6.49 -14.26 13.79
CA LYS A 142 5.15 -13.86 14.22
C LYS A 142 4.79 -12.50 13.57
N PRO A 143 3.62 -12.38 12.90
CA PRO A 143 3.14 -11.10 12.39
C PRO A 143 3.04 -10.04 13.50
N ALA A 144 3.21 -8.78 13.11
CA ALA A 144 3.26 -7.67 14.05
C ALA A 144 1.91 -7.41 14.75
N MET A 145 0.80 -7.78 14.09
CA MET A 145 -0.56 -7.56 14.56
C MET A 145 -1.31 -8.89 14.70
N THR A 146 -2.12 -9.00 15.74
CA THR A 146 -3.15 -10.03 15.89
C THR A 146 -4.40 -9.67 15.07
N GLN A 147 -5.34 -10.61 14.96
CA GLN A 147 -6.63 -10.31 14.35
C GLN A 147 -7.40 -9.21 15.12
N SER A 148 -7.27 -9.16 16.45
CA SER A 148 -7.89 -8.10 17.26
C SER A 148 -7.29 -6.74 16.91
N ASP A 149 -5.96 -6.65 16.84
CA ASP A 149 -5.27 -5.39 16.46
C ASP A 149 -5.71 -4.91 15.07
N ILE A 150 -5.87 -5.83 14.11
CA ILE A 150 -6.37 -5.51 12.77
C ILE A 150 -7.79 -4.93 12.85
N GLN A 151 -8.70 -5.55 13.60
CA GLN A 151 -10.08 -5.07 13.73
C GLN A 151 -10.15 -3.72 14.45
N ASP A 152 -9.31 -3.50 15.46
CA ASP A 152 -9.23 -2.22 16.17
C ASP A 152 -8.73 -1.10 15.25
N ILE A 153 -7.75 -1.38 14.37
CA ILE A 153 -7.29 -0.43 13.35
C ILE A 153 -8.40 -0.15 12.34
N ILE A 154 -9.12 -1.17 11.86
CA ILE A 154 -10.24 -0.97 10.93
C ILE A 154 -11.36 -0.16 11.60
N ALA A 155 -11.66 -0.41 12.87
CA ALA A 155 -12.61 0.37 13.65
C ALA A 155 -12.18 1.83 13.75
N PHE A 156 -10.89 2.09 14.00
CA PHE A 156 -10.33 3.44 13.97
C PHE A 156 -10.50 4.11 12.59
N LEU A 157 -10.17 3.42 11.49
CA LEU A 157 -10.32 3.97 10.13
C LEU A 157 -11.76 4.38 9.80
N LYS A 158 -12.75 3.65 10.32
CA LYS A 158 -14.18 3.99 10.16
C LYS A 158 -14.56 5.31 10.84
N THR A 159 -13.82 5.75 11.85
CA THR A 159 -14.03 7.05 12.49
C THR A 159 -13.52 8.24 11.65
N LEU A 160 -12.77 7.95 10.56
CA LEU A 160 -12.19 8.96 9.67
C LEU A 160 -13.07 9.26 8.45
N ASN A 161 -14.30 8.73 8.42
CA ASN A 161 -15.27 9.05 7.40
C ASN A 161 -15.96 10.36 7.76
N ASP A 162 -16.08 11.26 6.79
CA ASP A 162 -16.91 12.45 6.97
C ASP A 162 -18.37 12.02 7.09
N ASP A 163 -19.14 12.73 7.92
CA ASP A 163 -20.59 12.54 7.98
C ASP A 163 -21.19 12.80 6.58
N PRO A 164 -22.22 12.06 6.16
CA PRO A 164 -22.96 12.43 4.97
C PRO A 164 -23.44 13.88 5.12
N LEU A 165 -23.37 14.67 4.04
CA LEU A 165 -23.93 16.02 4.04
C LEU A 165 -25.34 15.94 4.64
N PRO A 166 -25.68 16.77 5.65
CA PRO A 166 -27.03 16.76 6.19
C PRO A 166 -28.01 16.90 5.02
N SER A 167 -29.00 16.02 4.95
CA SER A 167 -30.06 16.10 3.95
C SER A 167 -30.60 17.53 3.96
N ARG A 168 -30.54 18.23 2.82
CA ARG A 168 -31.15 19.56 2.71
C ARG A 168 -32.61 19.41 3.12
N GLN A 169 -32.97 19.98 4.27
CA GLN A 169 -34.36 20.17 4.70
C GLN A 169 -35.01 21.24 3.84
#